data_AF-A0A7X0SKU5-F1
#
_entry.id   AF-A0A7X0SKU5-F1
#
_cell.length_a   1.000
_cell.length_b   1.000
_cell.length_c   1.000
_cell.angle_alpha   90.00
_cell.angle_beta   90.00
_cell.angle_gamma   90.00
#
_symmetry.space_group_name_H-M   'P 1'
#
loop_
_entity.id
_entity.type
_entity.pdbx_description
1 polymer ?
#
loop_
_entity_poly.entity_id
_entity_poly.type
_entity_poly.pdbx_seq_one_letter_code
_entity_poly.pdbx_strand_id
1 'polypeptide(L)'
;MLLRILSAEFLKIRRKWLWVLVVAGPLGVVALQGVNFGLRYDYLVRGKQPGEVWDALIGDVSMLAMPALLMGLAIVASMSAGIEHQMNAWKLTLALPVSKRQVFAGKFVLTALLLLVSSALLVPLSAAFGLTLGLGGGSIPWSDLLTDAFYPYLASMPFIALQAWLSVTMANQAVPLTVGIIGMIVSLFAGARFPDWVPYKWPQLAVSANDPLYAVAAGVAFGIVVFAVGLTEFVRKDVK
;
A
#
# COMPACT_ATOMS: atom_id res chain seq x y z
N MET A 1 22.81 -11.53 5.37
CA MET A 1 23.02 -10.95 4.01
C MET A 1 21.85 -10.07 3.56
N LEU A 2 20.58 -10.53 3.61
CA LEU A 2 19.41 -9.73 3.22
C LEU A 2 19.30 -8.39 3.98
N LEU A 3 19.57 -8.38 5.29
CA LEU A 3 19.58 -7.15 6.10
C LEU A 3 20.57 -6.09 5.57
N ARG A 4 21.75 -6.49 5.08
CA ARG A 4 22.73 -5.56 4.52
C ARG A 4 22.22 -4.93 3.21
N ILE A 5 21.48 -5.71 2.42
CA ILE A 5 20.86 -5.25 1.17
C ILE A 5 19.73 -4.30 1.47
N LEU A 6 18.89 -4.61 2.46
CA LEU A 6 17.87 -3.69 2.94
C LEU A 6 18.49 -2.39 3.46
N SER A 7 19.57 -2.44 4.24
CA SER A 7 20.27 -1.22 4.66
C SER A 7 20.78 -0.40 3.48
N ALA A 8 21.29 -1.05 2.43
CA ALA A 8 21.70 -0.36 1.20
C ALA A 8 20.50 0.27 0.46
N GLU A 9 19.38 -0.45 0.35
CA GLU A 9 18.13 0.06 -0.22
C GLU A 9 17.59 1.27 0.57
N PHE A 10 17.56 1.19 1.90
CA PHE A 10 17.18 2.31 2.76
C PHE A 10 18.11 3.52 2.59
N LEU A 11 19.41 3.29 2.42
CA LEU A 11 20.37 4.37 2.18
C LEU A 11 20.13 5.07 0.84
N LYS A 12 19.76 4.32 -0.21
CA LYS A 12 19.41 4.87 -1.53
C LYS A 12 18.21 5.81 -1.48
N ILE A 13 17.22 5.52 -0.64
CA ILE A 13 16.01 6.35 -0.49
C ILE A 13 16.13 7.44 0.58
N ARG A 14 17.14 7.39 1.47
CA ARG A 14 17.27 8.29 2.63
C ARG A 14 17.27 9.79 2.26
N ARG A 15 17.84 10.15 1.12
CA ARG A 15 17.90 11.54 0.62
C ARG A 15 16.86 11.83 -0.46
N LYS A 16 15.89 10.94 -0.65
CA LYS A 16 14.83 11.06 -1.64
C LYS A 16 13.50 11.32 -0.95
N TRP A 17 12.59 11.93 -1.69
CA TRP A 17 11.24 12.30 -1.23
C TRP A 17 10.30 11.10 -0.99
N LEU A 18 10.80 9.84 -1.05
CA LEU A 18 9.97 8.65 -0.81
C LEU A 18 9.36 8.63 0.59
N TRP A 19 10.10 9.04 1.62
CA TRP A 19 9.54 9.11 2.98
C TRP A 19 8.43 10.15 3.10
N VAL A 20 8.52 11.26 2.36
CA VAL A 20 7.46 12.27 2.30
C VAL A 20 6.21 11.65 1.68
N LEU A 21 6.33 10.85 0.62
CA LEU A 21 5.20 10.17 -0.02
C LEU A 21 4.52 9.15 0.90
N VAL A 22 5.33 8.37 1.65
CA VAL A 22 4.82 7.39 2.63
C VAL A 22 3.98 8.04 3.71
N VAL A 23 4.37 9.24 4.15
CA VAL A 23 3.64 10.00 5.18
C VAL A 23 2.49 10.80 4.57
N ALA A 24 2.65 11.32 3.35
CA ALA A 24 1.65 12.11 2.65
C ALA A 24 0.40 11.31 2.29
N GLY A 25 0.51 10.01 2.03
CA GLY A 25 -0.64 9.13 1.78
C GLY A 25 -1.67 9.15 2.92
N PRO A 26 -1.32 8.67 4.13
CA PRO A 26 -2.25 8.61 5.25
C PRO A 26 -2.63 9.99 5.77
N LEU A 27 -1.71 10.98 5.75
CA LEU A 27 -2.05 12.37 6.07
C LEU A 27 -3.07 12.96 5.08
N GLY A 28 -2.90 12.72 3.79
CA GLY A 28 -3.79 13.20 2.75
C GLY A 28 -5.19 12.60 2.88
N VAL A 29 -5.27 11.30 3.18
CA VAL A 29 -6.54 10.61 3.47
C VAL A 29 -7.26 11.28 4.64
N VAL A 30 -6.59 11.44 5.78
CA VAL A 30 -7.20 12.04 6.98
C VAL A 30 -7.53 13.52 6.77
N ALA A 31 -6.69 14.29 6.08
CA ALA A 31 -6.95 15.69 5.77
C ALA A 31 -8.18 15.86 4.86
N LEU A 32 -8.34 15.01 3.84
CA LEU A 32 -9.54 15.01 3.00
C LEU A 32 -10.79 14.64 3.79
N GLN A 33 -10.68 13.72 4.75
CA GLN A 33 -11.78 13.43 5.67
C GLN A 33 -12.06 14.59 6.63
N GLY A 34 -11.03 15.33 7.04
CA GLY A 34 -11.16 16.62 7.73
C GLY A 34 -12.07 17.59 6.99
N VAL A 35 -11.87 17.72 5.67
CA VAL A 35 -12.73 18.56 4.82
C VAL A 35 -14.14 17.98 4.72
N ASN A 36 -14.28 16.67 4.50
CA ASN A 36 -15.59 16.00 4.39
C ASN A 36 -16.45 16.19 5.66
N PHE A 37 -15.88 15.88 6.83
CA PHE A 37 -16.56 16.05 8.12
C PHE A 37 -16.73 17.52 8.50
N GLY A 38 -15.82 18.41 8.10
CA GLY A 38 -15.99 19.85 8.29
C GLY A 38 -17.18 20.41 7.50
N LEU A 39 -17.38 19.97 6.26
CA LEU A 39 -18.48 20.43 5.41
C LEU A 39 -19.83 19.76 5.74
N ARG A 40 -19.80 18.53 6.27
CA ARG A 40 -21.00 17.70 6.51
C ARG A 40 -21.20 17.35 7.99
N TYR A 41 -20.64 18.14 8.90
CA TYR A 41 -20.62 17.86 10.34
C TYR A 41 -22.03 17.59 10.90
N ASP A 42 -22.99 18.43 10.55
CA ASP A 42 -24.37 18.30 11.03
C ASP A 42 -25.08 17.03 10.55
N TYR A 43 -24.66 16.47 9.41
CA TYR A 43 -25.21 15.22 8.88
C TYR A 43 -24.48 13.98 9.42
N LEU A 44 -23.15 14.10 9.62
CA LEU A 44 -22.30 12.98 10.00
C LEU A 44 -22.19 12.79 11.51
N VAL A 45 -22.34 13.85 12.30
CA VAL A 45 -22.03 13.84 13.74
C VAL A 45 -23.22 14.25 14.60
N ARG A 46 -23.96 15.31 14.23
CA ARG A 46 -25.02 15.85 15.09
C ARG A 46 -26.17 14.83 15.25
N GLY A 47 -26.50 14.51 16.50
CA GLY A 47 -27.60 13.61 16.84
C GLY A 47 -27.29 12.11 16.75
N LYS A 48 -26.05 11.73 16.41
CA LYS A 48 -25.60 10.33 16.37
C LYS A 48 -24.87 9.94 17.64
N GLN A 49 -24.88 8.64 17.93
CA GLN A 49 -24.09 8.09 19.02
C GLN A 49 -22.60 8.04 18.63
N PRO A 50 -21.66 8.16 19.59
CA PRO A 50 -20.23 8.13 19.29
C PRO A 50 -19.79 6.91 18.46
N GLY A 51 -20.37 5.73 18.71
CA GLY A 51 -20.07 4.51 17.94
C GLY A 51 -20.44 4.63 16.46
N GLU A 52 -21.63 5.15 16.15
CA GLU A 52 -22.07 5.35 14.76
C GLU A 52 -21.19 6.35 13.99
N VAL A 53 -20.65 7.35 14.69
CA VAL A 53 -19.73 8.32 14.09
C VAL A 53 -18.35 7.70 13.86
N TRP A 54 -17.90 6.81 14.75
CA TRP A 54 -16.68 6.02 14.52
C TRP A 54 -16.82 5.10 13.31
N ASP A 55 -17.92 4.37 13.18
CA ASP A 55 -18.16 3.49 12.04
C ASP A 55 -18.19 4.27 10.72
N ALA A 56 -18.87 5.43 10.71
CA ALA A 56 -18.90 6.33 9.56
C ALA A 56 -17.50 6.86 9.22
N LEU A 57 -16.73 7.29 10.23
CA LEU A 57 -15.36 7.78 10.05
C LEU A 57 -14.45 6.69 9.48
N ILE A 58 -14.50 5.49 10.03
CA ILE A 58 -13.70 4.35 9.60
C ILE A 58 -14.04 3.97 8.15
N GLY A 59 -15.33 3.85 7.83
CA GLY A 59 -15.78 3.58 6.46
C GLY A 59 -15.32 4.64 5.45
N ASP A 60 -15.44 5.92 5.80
CA ASP A 60 -15.01 7.03 4.95
C ASP A 60 -13.48 7.06 4.76
N VAL A 61 -12.71 6.86 5.84
CA VAL A 61 -11.25 6.74 5.78
C VAL A 61 -10.85 5.60 4.87
N SER A 62 -11.44 4.42 5.04
CA SER A 62 -11.09 3.22 4.29
C SER A 62 -11.41 3.30 2.81
N MET A 63 -12.51 3.98 2.46
CA MET A 63 -12.85 4.28 1.07
C MET A 63 -11.75 5.08 0.35
N LEU A 64 -11.08 6.01 1.04
CA LEU A 64 -9.96 6.78 0.47
C LEU A 64 -8.59 6.10 0.68
N ALA A 65 -8.43 5.34 1.75
CA ALA A 65 -7.18 4.67 2.08
C ALA A 65 -6.81 3.60 1.05
N MET A 66 -7.77 2.84 0.56
CA MET A 66 -7.52 1.78 -0.44
C MET A 66 -6.91 2.32 -1.76
N PRO A 67 -7.53 3.29 -2.47
CA PRO A 67 -6.91 3.85 -3.67
C PRO A 67 -5.60 4.59 -3.37
N ALA A 68 -5.49 5.25 -2.21
CA ALA A 68 -4.25 5.89 -1.79
C ALA A 68 -3.11 4.86 -1.58
N LEU A 69 -3.41 3.69 -1.01
CA LEU A 69 -2.46 2.58 -0.83
C LEU A 69 -1.96 2.05 -2.18
N LEU A 70 -2.86 1.76 -3.12
CA LEU A 70 -2.49 1.21 -4.44
C LEU A 70 -1.76 2.23 -5.31
N MET A 71 -2.15 3.51 -5.23
CA MET A 71 -1.41 4.60 -5.88
C MET A 71 -0.02 4.78 -5.27
N GLY A 72 0.06 4.81 -3.94
CA GLY A 72 1.31 4.88 -3.19
C GLY A 72 2.24 3.73 -3.55
N LEU A 73 1.71 2.51 -3.69
CA LEU A 73 2.44 1.34 -4.15
C LEU A 73 3.06 1.57 -5.54
N ALA A 74 2.27 2.01 -6.52
CA ALA A 74 2.76 2.24 -7.88
C ALA A 74 3.89 3.27 -7.92
N ILE A 75 3.73 4.37 -7.18
CA ILE A 75 4.73 5.45 -7.10
C ILE A 75 5.99 4.96 -6.37
N VAL A 76 5.86 4.34 -5.20
CA VAL A 76 7.00 3.87 -4.39
C VAL A 76 7.80 2.80 -5.13
N ALA A 77 7.13 1.82 -5.74
CA ALA A 77 7.79 0.78 -6.51
C ALA A 77 8.53 1.37 -7.71
N SER A 78 7.88 2.25 -8.47
CA SER A 78 8.47 2.85 -9.67
C SER A 78 9.62 3.81 -9.34
N MET A 79 9.49 4.65 -8.31
CA MET A 79 10.57 5.56 -7.91
C MET A 79 11.77 4.80 -7.33
N SER A 80 11.52 3.75 -6.53
CA SER A 80 12.61 2.99 -5.90
C SER A 80 13.45 2.21 -6.91
N ALA A 81 12.84 1.65 -7.96
CA ALA A 81 13.58 1.02 -9.06
C ALA A 81 14.13 2.04 -10.05
N GLY A 82 13.41 3.14 -10.28
CA GLY A 82 13.83 4.23 -11.18
C GLY A 82 15.18 4.84 -10.83
N ILE A 83 15.53 4.90 -9.53
CA ILE A 83 16.86 5.34 -9.07
C ILE A 83 17.98 4.50 -9.70
N GLU A 84 17.78 3.20 -9.88
CA GLU A 84 18.80 2.30 -10.43
C GLU A 84 18.89 2.35 -11.94
N HIS A 85 17.73 2.49 -12.61
CA HIS A 85 17.67 2.66 -14.06
C HIS A 85 18.28 3.98 -14.50
N GLN A 86 17.97 5.09 -13.81
CA GLN A 86 18.51 6.41 -14.15
C GLN A 86 20.03 6.50 -13.94
N MET A 87 20.56 5.81 -12.93
CA MET A 87 21.98 5.84 -12.60
C MET A 87 22.79 4.77 -13.33
N ASN A 88 22.17 3.96 -14.22
CA ASN A 88 22.76 2.74 -14.79
C ASN A 88 23.43 1.85 -13.72
N ALA A 89 22.92 1.90 -12.48
CA ALA A 89 23.56 1.33 -11.30
C ALA A 89 23.35 -0.19 -11.19
N TRP A 90 22.54 -0.77 -12.06
CA TRP A 90 22.33 -2.22 -12.13
C TRP A 90 23.63 -2.98 -12.34
N LYS A 91 24.53 -2.50 -13.20
CA LYS A 91 25.82 -3.14 -13.48
C LYS A 91 26.74 -3.10 -12.25
N LEU A 92 26.78 -1.97 -11.55
CA LEU A 92 27.56 -1.82 -10.32
C LEU A 92 26.98 -2.67 -9.17
N THR A 93 25.65 -2.72 -9.05
CA THR A 93 24.95 -3.48 -8.01
C THR A 93 25.15 -4.98 -8.20
N LEU A 94 25.19 -5.45 -9.45
CA LEU A 94 25.40 -6.86 -9.78
C LEU A 94 26.88 -7.26 -9.82
N ALA A 95 27.81 -6.29 -9.82
CA ALA A 95 29.25 -6.55 -9.66
C ALA A 95 29.64 -6.79 -8.19
N LEU A 96 28.81 -6.36 -7.24
CA LEU A 96 28.94 -6.73 -5.83
C LEU A 96 28.60 -8.22 -5.64
N PRO A 97 29.08 -8.89 -4.58
CA PRO A 97 28.77 -10.30 -4.28
C PRO A 97 27.34 -10.48 -3.77
N VAL A 98 26.36 -10.03 -4.56
CA VAL A 98 24.92 -10.07 -4.32
C VAL A 98 24.24 -10.73 -5.49
N SER A 99 23.40 -11.71 -5.19
CA SER A 99 22.62 -12.41 -6.23
C SER A 99 21.45 -11.55 -6.70
N LYS A 100 21.06 -11.69 -7.98
CA LYS A 100 19.83 -11.10 -8.55
C LYS A 100 18.60 -11.35 -7.67
N ARG A 101 18.51 -12.55 -7.07
CA ARG A 101 17.44 -12.93 -6.13
C ARG A 101 17.35 -12.00 -4.93
N GLN A 102 18.49 -11.69 -4.34
CA GLN A 102 18.53 -10.86 -3.14
C GLN A 102 18.24 -9.39 -3.46
N VAL A 103 18.62 -8.90 -4.64
CA VAL A 103 18.27 -7.54 -5.10
C VAL A 103 16.76 -7.42 -5.27
N PHE A 104 16.13 -8.37 -5.96
CA PHE A 104 14.67 -8.38 -6.12
C PHE A 104 13.93 -8.51 -4.78
N ALA A 105 14.36 -9.44 -3.92
CA ALA A 105 13.79 -9.59 -2.58
C ALA A 105 13.95 -8.31 -1.75
N GLY A 106 15.10 -7.63 -1.85
CA GLY A 106 15.33 -6.34 -1.21
C GLY A 106 14.34 -5.26 -1.66
N LYS A 107 14.08 -5.15 -2.98
CA LYS A 107 13.09 -4.20 -3.53
C LYS A 107 11.68 -4.51 -3.07
N PHE A 108 11.28 -5.78 -3.13
CA PHE A 108 9.96 -6.20 -2.66
C PHE A 108 9.77 -5.87 -1.17
N VAL A 109 10.73 -6.25 -0.32
CA VAL A 109 10.65 -6.01 1.12
C VAL A 109 10.71 -4.52 1.44
N LEU A 110 11.52 -3.73 0.74
CA LEU A 110 11.53 -2.28 0.91
C LEU A 110 10.15 -1.67 0.62
N THR A 111 9.58 -1.98 -0.54
CA THR A 111 8.25 -1.48 -0.93
C THR A 111 7.17 -1.92 0.07
N ALA A 112 7.19 -3.18 0.48
CA ALA A 112 6.27 -3.71 1.48
C ALA A 112 6.40 -2.99 2.82
N LEU A 113 7.63 -2.76 3.31
CA LEU A 113 7.88 -2.05 4.56
C LEU A 113 7.43 -0.58 4.50
N LEU A 114 7.67 0.11 3.39
CA LEU A 114 7.25 1.51 3.23
C LEU A 114 5.71 1.62 3.24
N LEU A 115 5.01 0.68 2.60
CA LEU A 115 3.55 0.64 2.63
C LEU A 115 3.02 0.21 4.00
N LEU A 116 3.70 -0.71 4.69
CA LEU A 116 3.37 -1.09 6.07
C LEU A 116 3.44 0.11 7.01
N VAL A 117 4.48 0.95 6.87
CA VAL A 117 4.60 2.20 7.63
C VAL A 117 3.45 3.16 7.31
N SER A 118 3.09 3.30 6.03
CA SER A 118 1.94 4.12 5.60
C SER A 118 0.64 3.66 6.25
N SER A 119 0.34 2.35 6.21
CA SER A 119 -0.81 1.74 6.88
C SER A 119 -0.75 1.93 8.40
N ALA A 120 0.41 1.71 9.02
CA ALA A 120 0.57 1.88 10.46
C ALA A 120 0.38 3.33 10.91
N LEU A 121 0.73 4.32 10.08
CA LEU A 121 0.50 5.74 10.35
C LEU A 121 -0.98 6.13 10.23
N LEU A 122 -1.76 5.44 9.40
CA LEU A 122 -3.18 5.71 9.23
C LEU A 122 -3.95 5.52 10.55
N VAL A 123 -3.58 4.51 11.36
CA VAL A 123 -4.23 4.19 12.65
C VAL A 123 -4.21 5.37 13.64
N PRO A 124 -3.04 5.89 14.08
CA PRO A 124 -3.00 7.01 15.02
C PRO A 124 -3.54 8.30 14.42
N LEU A 125 -3.43 8.51 13.10
CA LEU A 125 -3.98 9.71 12.45
C LEU A 125 -5.50 9.70 12.45
N SER A 126 -6.14 8.57 12.11
CA SER A 126 -7.59 8.40 12.16
C SER A 126 -8.12 8.47 13.60
N ALA A 127 -7.41 7.86 14.56
CA ALA A 127 -7.75 7.96 15.98
C ALA A 127 -7.69 9.42 16.47
N ALA A 128 -6.60 10.13 16.17
CA ALA A 128 -6.45 11.53 16.53
C ALA A 128 -7.56 12.40 15.90
N PHE A 129 -7.89 12.15 14.63
CA PHE A 129 -8.94 12.88 13.95
C PHE A 129 -10.33 12.62 14.57
N GLY A 130 -10.67 11.37 14.88
CA GLY A 130 -11.90 11.04 15.61
C GLY A 130 -11.99 11.75 16.96
N LEU A 131 -10.88 11.86 17.70
CA LEU A 131 -10.83 12.63 18.95
C LEU A 131 -11.10 14.13 18.72
N THR A 132 -10.60 14.73 17.63
CA THR A 132 -10.89 16.14 17.30
C THR A 132 -12.36 16.40 16.96
N LEU A 133 -13.11 15.38 16.56
CA LEU A 133 -14.55 15.48 16.28
C LEU A 133 -15.42 15.44 17.55
N GLY A 134 -14.82 15.31 18.73
CA GLY A 134 -15.53 15.21 20.00
C GLY A 134 -15.93 13.78 20.38
N LEU A 135 -15.39 12.76 19.70
CA LEU A 135 -15.68 11.34 19.98
C LEU A 135 -14.96 10.79 21.20
N GLY A 136 -14.18 11.61 21.91
CA GLY A 136 -13.40 11.21 23.08
C GLY A 136 -14.23 10.79 24.31
N GLY A 137 -15.55 10.98 24.29
CA GLY A 137 -16.46 10.45 25.32
C GLY A 137 -16.76 8.95 25.18
N GLY A 138 -16.47 8.34 24.01
CA GLY A 138 -16.59 6.91 23.77
C GLY A 138 -15.23 6.20 23.73
N SER A 139 -15.23 4.87 23.83
CA SER A 139 -14.02 4.07 23.63
C SER A 139 -13.60 4.09 22.16
N ILE A 140 -12.32 4.39 21.89
CA ILE A 140 -11.76 4.31 20.54
C ILE A 140 -11.80 2.84 20.06
N PRO A 141 -12.40 2.54 18.90
CA PRO A 141 -12.47 1.19 18.34
C PRO A 141 -11.14 0.79 17.70
N TRP A 142 -10.15 0.45 18.55
CA TRP A 142 -8.81 0.08 18.09
C TRP A 142 -8.79 -1.14 17.18
N SER A 143 -9.66 -2.12 17.42
CA SER A 143 -9.77 -3.33 16.58
C SER A 143 -10.08 -2.97 15.14
N ASP A 144 -11.02 -2.06 14.94
CA ASP A 144 -11.58 -1.75 13.63
C ASP A 144 -10.60 -0.85 12.86
N LEU A 145 -9.99 0.11 13.55
CA LEU A 145 -8.89 0.92 13.00
C LEU A 145 -7.70 0.07 12.55
N LEU A 146 -7.30 -0.93 13.34
CA LEU A 146 -6.21 -1.84 12.98
C LEU A 146 -6.59 -2.72 11.79
N THR A 147 -7.80 -3.27 11.80
CA THR A 147 -8.31 -4.13 10.73
C THR A 147 -8.35 -3.38 9.41
N ASP A 148 -8.95 -2.20 9.38
CA ASP A 148 -9.07 -1.38 8.18
C ASP A 148 -7.73 -0.85 7.64
N ALA A 149 -6.74 -0.65 8.51
CA ALA A 149 -5.42 -0.24 8.09
C ALA A 149 -4.57 -1.38 7.51
N PHE A 150 -4.61 -2.57 8.14
CA PHE A 150 -3.68 -3.66 7.82
C PHE A 150 -4.26 -4.72 6.89
N TYR A 151 -5.56 -4.98 6.91
CA TYR A 151 -6.14 -6.03 6.07
C TYR A 151 -6.06 -5.69 4.58
N PRO A 152 -6.36 -4.46 4.13
CA PRO A 152 -6.19 -4.09 2.73
C PRO A 152 -4.73 -4.15 2.28
N TYR A 153 -3.79 -3.81 3.18
CA TYR A 153 -2.35 -3.96 2.94
C TYR A 153 -1.96 -5.43 2.69
N LEU A 154 -2.40 -6.35 3.55
CA LEU A 154 -2.11 -7.77 3.40
C LEU A 154 -2.78 -8.36 2.15
N ALA A 155 -4.03 -7.97 1.88
CA ALA A 155 -4.76 -8.36 0.68
C ALA A 155 -4.08 -7.85 -0.62
N SER A 156 -3.30 -6.76 -0.52
CA SER A 156 -2.60 -6.14 -1.65
C SER A 156 -1.23 -6.75 -1.97
N MET A 157 -0.77 -7.77 -1.24
CA MET A 157 0.52 -8.44 -1.46
C MET A 157 0.80 -8.88 -2.91
N PRO A 158 -0.18 -9.40 -3.69
CA PRO A 158 0.04 -9.73 -5.09
C PRO A 158 0.42 -8.51 -5.94
N PHE A 159 -0.20 -7.37 -5.66
CA PHE A 159 0.10 -6.13 -6.35
C PHE A 159 1.47 -5.58 -5.95
N ILE A 160 1.86 -5.72 -4.68
CA ILE A 160 3.20 -5.33 -4.23
C ILE A 160 4.26 -6.13 -4.98
N ALA A 161 4.09 -7.44 -5.08
CA ALA A 161 4.99 -8.32 -5.81
C ALA A 161 5.04 -8.00 -7.31
N LEU A 162 3.86 -7.83 -7.92
CA LEU A 162 3.73 -7.49 -9.35
C LEU A 162 4.39 -6.14 -9.67
N GLN A 163 4.15 -5.12 -8.86
CA GLN A 163 4.73 -3.78 -9.05
C GLN A 163 6.23 -3.79 -8.85
N ALA A 164 6.74 -4.47 -7.81
CA ALA A 164 8.18 -4.63 -7.62
C ALA A 164 8.82 -5.30 -8.84
N TRP A 165 8.20 -6.35 -9.39
CA TRP A 165 8.70 -7.04 -10.58
C TRP A 165 8.67 -6.15 -11.83
N LEU A 166 7.56 -5.46 -12.10
CA LEU A 166 7.45 -4.54 -13.24
C LEU A 166 8.48 -3.41 -13.14
N SER A 167 8.59 -2.75 -11.99
CA SER A 167 9.49 -1.61 -11.78
C SER A 167 10.97 -1.98 -11.96
N VAL A 168 11.36 -3.17 -11.51
CA VAL A 168 12.72 -3.69 -11.69
C VAL A 168 12.98 -4.09 -13.14
N THR A 169 11.99 -4.70 -13.80
CA THR A 169 12.14 -5.31 -15.12
C THR A 169 12.07 -4.30 -16.27
N MET A 170 11.32 -3.21 -16.08
CA MET A 170 11.09 -2.19 -17.10
C MET A 170 12.03 -0.99 -16.89
N ALA A 171 12.86 -0.68 -17.90
CA ALA A 171 13.71 0.50 -17.87
C ALA A 171 12.89 1.80 -17.90
N ASN A 172 11.78 1.81 -18.66
CA ASN A 172 10.85 2.93 -18.69
C ASN A 172 9.88 2.84 -17.50
N GLN A 173 10.09 3.72 -16.51
CA GLN A 173 9.28 3.78 -15.29
C GLN A 173 7.84 4.24 -15.51
N ALA A 174 7.52 4.86 -16.66
CA ALA A 174 6.13 5.18 -17.00
C ALA A 174 5.26 3.91 -17.10
N VAL A 175 5.82 2.78 -17.56
CA VAL A 175 5.05 1.55 -17.78
C VAL A 175 4.57 0.93 -16.46
N PRO A 176 5.44 0.62 -15.46
CA PRO A 176 5.01 0.15 -14.14
C PRO A 176 4.00 1.08 -13.48
N LEU A 177 4.24 2.39 -13.56
CA LEU A 177 3.37 3.41 -13.00
C LEU A 177 1.97 3.38 -13.63
N THR A 178 1.88 3.35 -14.97
CA THR A 178 0.60 3.25 -15.68
C THR A 178 -0.15 1.97 -15.32
N VAL A 179 0.54 0.82 -15.28
CA VAL A 179 -0.09 -0.44 -14.87
C VAL A 179 -0.63 -0.36 -13.44
N GLY A 180 0.09 0.31 -12.54
CA GLY A 180 -0.35 0.52 -11.17
C GLY A 180 -1.57 1.42 -11.06
N ILE A 181 -1.59 2.52 -11.81
CA ILE A 181 -2.74 3.44 -11.87
C ILE A 181 -3.98 2.73 -12.42
N ILE A 182 -3.83 2.00 -13.53
CA ILE A 182 -4.94 1.20 -14.11
C ILE A 182 -5.42 0.16 -13.09
N GLY A 183 -4.49 -0.55 -12.44
CA GLY A 183 -4.84 -1.55 -11.43
C GLY A 183 -5.60 -0.97 -10.24
N MET A 184 -5.21 0.23 -9.79
CA MET A 184 -5.91 0.96 -8.72
C MET A 184 -7.33 1.38 -9.15
N ILE A 185 -7.50 1.88 -10.37
CA ILE A 185 -8.83 2.21 -10.92
C ILE A 185 -9.69 0.94 -11.02
N VAL A 186 -9.14 -0.16 -11.56
CA VAL A 186 -9.87 -1.43 -11.66
C VAL A 186 -10.30 -1.93 -10.28
N SER A 187 -9.40 -1.85 -9.29
CA SER A 187 -9.69 -2.22 -7.90
C SER A 187 -10.83 -1.38 -7.29
N LEU A 188 -10.83 -0.06 -7.53
CA LEU A 188 -11.88 0.83 -7.03
C LEU A 188 -13.29 0.44 -7.51
N PHE A 189 -13.39 -0.08 -8.74
CA PHE A 189 -14.65 -0.50 -9.34
C PHE A 189 -14.92 -2.00 -9.22
N ALA A 190 -14.05 -2.75 -8.53
CA ALA A 190 -14.10 -4.20 -8.49
C ALA A 190 -15.25 -4.72 -7.64
N GLY A 191 -15.57 -4.06 -6.53
CA GLY A 191 -16.54 -4.51 -5.53
C GLY A 191 -17.91 -4.91 -6.11
N ALA A 192 -18.45 -4.08 -7.00
CA ALA A 192 -19.77 -4.29 -7.60
C ALA A 192 -19.76 -5.10 -8.89
N ARG A 193 -18.60 -5.32 -9.50
CA ARG A 193 -18.50 -5.83 -10.89
C ARG A 193 -17.78 -7.17 -11.00
N PHE A 194 -16.92 -7.50 -10.05
CA PHE A 194 -16.15 -8.73 -10.08
C PHE A 194 -16.60 -9.73 -9.00
N PRO A 195 -16.46 -11.04 -9.28
CA PRO A 195 -16.56 -12.08 -8.27
C PRO A 195 -15.50 -11.95 -7.16
N ASP A 196 -15.75 -12.53 -6.00
CA ASP A 196 -14.88 -12.43 -4.81
C ASP A 196 -13.50 -13.09 -4.99
N TRP A 197 -13.36 -14.02 -5.93
CA TRP A 197 -12.09 -14.68 -6.22
C TRP A 197 -11.13 -13.81 -7.06
N VAL A 198 -11.58 -12.66 -7.58
CA VAL A 198 -10.75 -11.79 -8.42
C VAL A 198 -9.79 -10.97 -7.54
N PRO A 199 -8.46 -11.04 -7.78
CA PRO A 199 -7.47 -10.36 -6.94
C PRO A 199 -7.69 -8.86 -6.75
N TYR A 200 -8.17 -8.18 -7.79
CA TYR A 200 -8.45 -6.73 -7.75
C TYR A 200 -9.59 -6.37 -6.80
N LYS A 201 -10.42 -7.33 -6.39
CA LYS A 201 -11.50 -7.11 -5.43
C LYS A 201 -11.04 -7.29 -3.98
N TRP A 202 -9.97 -8.05 -3.74
CA TRP A 202 -9.53 -8.40 -2.38
C TRP A 202 -9.20 -7.20 -1.48
N PRO A 203 -8.51 -6.14 -1.93
CA PRO A 203 -8.26 -4.97 -1.08
C PRO A 203 -9.54 -4.29 -0.60
N GLN A 204 -10.62 -4.35 -1.39
CA GLN A 204 -11.93 -3.82 -1.03
C GLN A 204 -12.72 -4.80 -0.15
N LEU A 205 -12.65 -6.11 -0.43
CA LEU A 205 -13.25 -7.15 0.41
C LEU A 205 -12.64 -7.22 1.81
N ALA A 206 -11.37 -6.88 1.92
CA ALA A 206 -10.67 -6.78 3.19
C ALA A 206 -11.23 -5.68 4.11
N VAL A 207 -11.93 -4.69 3.55
CA VAL A 207 -12.63 -3.62 4.27
C VAL A 207 -14.11 -3.97 4.48
N SER A 208 -14.73 -4.75 3.58
CA SER A 208 -16.15 -5.09 3.70
C SER A 208 -16.40 -6.24 4.67
N ALA A 209 -17.41 -6.09 5.53
CA ALA A 209 -17.70 -6.99 6.67
C ALA A 209 -18.14 -8.43 6.31
N ASN A 210 -18.12 -8.84 5.03
CA ASN A 210 -18.59 -10.17 4.63
C ASN A 210 -17.54 -11.27 4.81
N ASP A 211 -16.30 -11.07 4.34
CA ASP A 211 -15.27 -12.13 4.44
C ASP A 211 -13.81 -11.60 4.37
N PRO A 212 -13.42 -10.73 5.32
CA PRO A 212 -12.11 -10.07 5.28
C PRO A 212 -10.93 -11.05 5.38
N LEU A 213 -11.08 -12.15 6.12
CA LEU A 213 -10.02 -13.16 6.30
C LEU A 213 -9.74 -13.94 5.02
N TYR A 214 -10.77 -14.24 4.22
CA TYR A 214 -10.58 -14.86 2.91
C TYR A 214 -9.73 -13.97 2.00
N ALA A 215 -10.05 -12.68 1.91
CA ALA A 215 -9.32 -11.73 1.08
C ALA A 215 -7.86 -11.58 1.52
N VAL A 216 -7.60 -11.53 2.83
CA VAL A 216 -6.24 -11.47 3.39
C VAL A 216 -5.47 -12.76 3.07
N ALA A 217 -6.06 -13.93 3.33
CA ALA A 217 -5.40 -15.21 3.09
C ALA A 217 -5.12 -15.43 1.60
N ALA A 218 -6.10 -15.15 0.73
CA ALA A 218 -5.95 -15.24 -0.71
C ALA A 218 -4.90 -14.25 -1.24
N GLY A 219 -4.90 -13.01 -0.75
CA GLY A 219 -3.91 -12.00 -1.10
C GLY A 219 -2.49 -12.40 -0.71
N VAL A 220 -2.29 -12.88 0.52
CA VAL A 220 -0.97 -13.34 0.98
C VAL A 220 -0.51 -14.57 0.18
N ALA A 221 -1.37 -15.58 0.01
CA ALA A 221 -1.04 -16.80 -0.72
C ALA A 221 -0.70 -16.51 -2.18
N PHE A 222 -1.55 -15.75 -2.87
CA PHE A 222 -1.31 -15.37 -4.27
C PHE A 222 -0.11 -14.43 -4.39
N GLY A 223 0.12 -13.56 -3.40
CA GLY A 223 1.30 -12.70 -3.33
C GLY A 223 2.61 -13.47 -3.28
N ILE A 224 2.66 -14.57 -2.52
CA ILE A 224 3.81 -15.49 -2.49
C ILE A 224 4.03 -16.11 -3.88
N VAL A 225 2.97 -16.52 -4.57
CA VAL A 225 3.06 -17.08 -5.93
C VAL A 225 3.61 -16.05 -6.91
N VAL A 226 3.03 -14.83 -6.95
CA VAL A 226 3.48 -13.76 -7.84
C VAL A 226 4.93 -13.37 -7.54
N PHE A 227 5.31 -13.30 -6.26
CA PHE A 227 6.69 -13.06 -5.85
C PHE A 227 7.63 -14.15 -6.35
N ALA A 228 7.29 -15.42 -6.19
CA ALA A 228 8.09 -16.54 -6.64
C ALA A 228 8.26 -16.55 -8.16
N VAL A 229 7.19 -16.31 -8.91
CA VAL A 229 7.23 -16.20 -10.38
C VAL A 229 8.12 -15.03 -10.81
N GLY A 230 7.89 -13.83 -10.28
CA GLY A 230 8.69 -12.64 -10.60
C GLY A 230 10.17 -12.80 -10.25
N LEU A 231 10.47 -13.47 -9.13
CA LEU A 231 11.83 -13.82 -8.73
C LEU A 231 12.50 -14.76 -9.75
N THR A 232 11.81 -15.82 -10.18
CA THR A 232 12.38 -16.80 -11.13
C THR A 232 12.64 -16.17 -12.49
N GLU A 233 11.74 -15.32 -12.98
CA GLU A 233 11.90 -14.64 -14.25
C GLU A 233 13.04 -13.62 -14.20
N PHE A 234 13.10 -12.81 -13.14
CA PHE A 234 14.16 -11.81 -12.99
C PHE A 234 15.56 -12.44 -12.93
N VAL A 235 15.69 -13.62 -12.32
CA VAL A 235 16.96 -14.35 -12.28
C VAL A 235 17.38 -14.83 -13.67
N ARG A 236 16.42 -15.32 -14.47
CA ARG A 236 16.65 -15.83 -15.83
C ARG A 236 16.95 -14.73 -16.84
N LYS A 237 16.46 -13.51 -16.60
CA LYS A 237 16.65 -12.38 -17.51
C LYS A 237 18.09 -11.86 -17.45
N ASP A 238 18.73 -11.75 -18.60
CA ASP A 238 20.03 -11.10 -18.71
C ASP A 238 19.87 -9.58 -18.55
N VAL A 239 20.72 -9.01 -17.71
CA VAL A 239 20.72 -7.57 -17.42
C VAL A 239 21.58 -6.91 -18.50
N LYS A 240 20.93 -6.20 -19.42
CA LYS A 240 21.60 -5.45 -20.51
C LYS A 240 22.24 -4.16 -19.98
#